data_AF-A0A2A5FQ63-F1
#
_entry.id   AF-A0A2A5FQ63-F1
#
_cell.length_a   1.000
_cell.length_b   1.000
_cell.length_c   1.000
_cell.angle_alpha   90.00
_cell.angle_beta   90.00
_cell.angle_gamma   90.00
#
_symmetry.space_group_name_H-M   'P 1'
#
loop_
_entity.id
_entity.type
_entity.pdbx_description
1 polymer ?
#
loop_
_entity_poly.entity_id
_entity_poly.type
_entity_poly.pdbx_seq_one_letter_code
_entity_poly.pdbx_strand_id
1 'polypeptide(L)' 'MSICELSLLYDTPCKFKLKGGKEIYGVVWEAPTKKEREFYFASSGAYQRIKKAECENNSDTLKQLKMKVDINDFVTAQPL' A
#
# COMPACT_ATOMS: atom_id res chain seq x y z
N MET A 1 -3.59 5.07 14.22
CA MET A 1 -2.64 5.87 13.43
C MET A 1 -3.40 6.96 12.70
N SER A 2 -2.87 8.17 12.60
CA SER A 2 -3.44 9.22 11.75
C SER A 2 -3.04 9.03 10.29
N ILE A 3 -3.87 9.48 9.34
CA ILE A 3 -3.56 9.52 7.91
C ILE A 3 -2.22 10.23 7.65
N CYS A 4 -1.98 11.33 8.36
CA CYS A 4 -0.77 12.13 8.17
C CYS A 4 0.51 11.39 8.60
N GLU A 5 0.42 10.47 9.56
CA GLU A 5 1.57 9.68 9.98
C GLU A 5 1.86 8.57 8.96
N LEU A 6 0.80 7.94 8.45
CA LEU A 6 0.92 6.90 7.43
C LEU A 6 1.45 7.45 6.11
N SER A 7 1.11 8.70 5.75
CA SER A 7 1.55 9.30 4.48
C SER A 7 3.06 9.52 4.39
N LEU A 8 3.75 9.63 5.53
CA LEU A 8 5.22 9.69 5.58
C LEU A 8 5.88 8.35 5.27
N LEU A 9 5.10 7.26 5.34
CA LEU A 9 5.55 5.88 5.12
C LEU A 9 5.01 5.31 3.81
N TYR A 10 4.35 6.13 2.99
CA TYR A 10 3.92 5.69 1.66
C TYR A 10 5.11 5.30 0.80
N ASP A 11 4.87 4.34 -0.09
CA ASP A 11 5.87 3.82 -1.03
C ASP A 11 7.12 3.20 -0.33
N THR A 12 7.07 3.02 1.00
CA THR A 12 8.15 2.48 1.83
C THR A 12 7.77 1.10 2.37
N PRO A 13 8.65 0.09 2.27
CA PRO A 13 8.45 -1.20 2.92
C PRO A 13 8.33 -1.04 4.44
N CYS A 14 7.19 -1.46 4.98
CA CYS A 14 6.89 -1.37 6.39
C CYS A 14 6.31 -2.68 6.92
N LYS A 15 6.49 -2.87 8.23
CA LYS A 15 5.71 -3.78 9.06
C LYS A 15 4.47 -3.04 9.56
N PHE A 16 3.30 -3.60 9.30
CA PHE A 16 2.01 -3.06 9.70
C PHE A 16 1.31 -3.97 10.70
N LYS A 17 0.67 -3.37 11.72
CA LYS A 17 -0.22 -4.08 12.64
C LYS A 17 -1.66 -3.68 12.39
N LEU A 18 -2.53 -4.64 12.14
CA LEU A 18 -3.96 -4.42 11.92
C LEU A 18 -4.74 -4.43 13.23
N LYS A 19 -5.96 -3.88 13.21
CA LYS A 19 -6.89 -3.86 14.37
C LYS A 19 -7.13 -5.25 14.99
N GLY A 20 -7.13 -6.30 14.16
CA GLY A 20 -7.27 -7.69 14.62
C GLY A 20 -6.01 -8.30 15.24
N GLY A 21 -4.94 -7.53 15.44
CA GLY A 21 -3.66 -8.01 15.98
C GLY A 21 -2.75 -8.71 14.96
N LYS A 22 -3.25 -8.98 13.76
CA LYS A 22 -2.46 -9.53 12.65
C LYS A 22 -1.38 -8.56 12.20
N GLU A 23 -0.18 -9.07 12.00
CA GLU A 23 0.94 -8.32 11.43
C GLU A 23 1.12 -8.69 9.95
N ILE A 24 1.33 -7.69 9.10
CA ILE A 24 1.58 -7.86 7.66
C ILE A 24 2.80 -7.03 7.26
N TYR A 25 3.49 -7.46 6.19
CA TYR A 25 4.70 -6.82 5.69
C TYR A 25 4.50 -6.44 4.23
N GLY A 26 4.77 -5.18 3.90
CA GLY A 26 4.60 -4.71 2.53
C GLY A 26 4.70 -3.21 2.40
N VAL A 27 4.13 -2.69 1.32
CA VAL A 27 4.13 -1.26 0.99
C VAL A 27 2.69 -0.82 0.87
N VAL A 28 2.38 0.33 1.47
CA VAL A 28 1.11 1.04 1.28
C VAL A 28 1.38 2.28 0.44
N TRP A 29 0.48 2.60 -0.48
CA TRP A 29 0.56 3.85 -1.24
C TRP A 29 -0.84 4.34 -1.59
N GLU A 30 -0.93 5.64 -1.88
CA GLU A 30 -2.13 6.30 -2.35
C GLU A 30 -2.14 6.29 -3.89
N ALA A 31 -3.24 5.85 -4.50
CA ALA A 31 -3.41 5.98 -5.94
C ALA A 31 -3.97 7.36 -6.29
N PRO A 32 -3.47 7.99 -7.37
CA PRO A 32 -3.97 9.27 -7.84
C PRO A 32 -5.30 9.04 -8.59
N THR A 33 -6.41 8.91 -7.88
CA THR A 33 -7.75 8.85 -8.50
C THR A 33 -8.50 10.16 -8.29
N LYS A 34 -9.27 10.58 -9.31
CA LYS A 34 -9.83 11.95 -9.41
C LYS A 34 -10.97 12.27 -8.45
N LYS A 35 -11.43 11.30 -7.63
CA LYS A 35 -12.65 11.47 -6.82
C LYS A 35 -12.52 11.04 -5.36
N GLU A 36 -11.67 10.05 -5.04
CA GLU A 36 -11.52 9.54 -3.67
C GLU A 36 -10.07 9.14 -3.41
N ARG A 37 -9.59 9.28 -2.16
CA ARG A 37 -8.28 8.76 -1.79
C ARG A 37 -8.35 7.24 -1.69
N GLU A 38 -7.84 6.55 -2.70
CA GLU A 38 -7.77 5.09 -2.70
C GLU A 38 -6.40 4.62 -2.25
N PHE A 39 -6.37 3.81 -1.20
CA PHE A 39 -5.15 3.24 -0.66
C PHE A 39 -5.03 1.79 -1.07
N TYR A 40 -3.80 1.41 -1.40
CA TYR A 40 -3.47 0.06 -1.83
C TYR A 40 -2.31 -0.49 -1.01
N PHE A 41 -2.28 -1.82 -0.92
CA PHE A 41 -1.22 -2.59 -0.29
C PHE A 41 -0.71 -3.65 -1.26
N ALA A 42 0.59 -3.92 -1.19
CA ALA A 42 1.24 -5.06 -1.83
C ALA A 42 2.45 -5.49 -1.02
N SER A 43 2.89 -6.74 -1.15
CA SER A 43 4.19 -7.15 -0.61
C SER A 43 5.31 -6.39 -1.32
N SER A 44 6.48 -6.22 -0.69
CA SER A 44 7.59 -5.43 -1.27
C SER A 44 8.00 -5.92 -2.67
N GLY A 45 8.05 -7.24 -2.88
CA GLY A 45 8.36 -7.83 -4.18
C GLY A 45 7.25 -7.61 -5.22
N ALA A 46 5.97 -7.66 -4.81
CA ALA A 46 4.85 -7.36 -5.70
C ALA A 46 4.80 -5.86 -6.06
N TYR A 47 5.12 -4.99 -5.10
CA TYR A 47 5.17 -3.54 -5.30
C TYR A 47 6.25 -3.12 -6.31
N GLN A 48 7.43 -3.76 -6.27
CA GLN A 48 8.46 -3.55 -7.31
C GLN A 48 7.95 -3.93 -8.71
N ARG A 49 7.21 -5.05 -8.83
CA ARG A 49 6.58 -5.46 -10.09
C ARG A 49 5.50 -4.48 -10.54
N ILE A 50 4.70 -3.96 -9.61
CA ILE A 50 3.70 -2.91 -9.87
C ILE A 50 4.39 -1.67 -10.44
N LYS A 51 5.44 -1.15 -9.80
CA LYS A 51 6.17 0.04 -10.30
C LYS A 51 6.76 -0.18 -11.69
N LYS A 52 7.28 -1.38 -11.95
CA LYS A 52 7.76 -1.75 -13.29
C LYS A 52 6.61 -1.78 -14.32
N ALA A 53 5.48 -2.40 -13.96
CA ALA A 53 4.30 -2.48 -14.82
C ALA A 53 3.62 -1.10 -15.06
N GLU A 54 3.66 -0.19 -14.08
CA GLU A 54 3.21 1.21 -14.24
C GLU A 54 4.06 1.95 -15.28
N CYS A 55 5.36 1.68 -15.33
CA CYS A 55 6.25 2.22 -16.36
C CYS A 55 5.96 1.61 -17.75
N GLU A 56 5.57 0.34 -17.79
CA GLU A 56 5.27 -0.41 -19.03
C GLU A 56 3.80 -0.27 -19.49
N ASN A 57 2.96 0.52 -18.80
CA ASN A 57 1.50 0.66 -19.05
C ASN A 57 0.71 -0.67 -19.08
N ASN A 58 1.20 -1.71 -18.39
CA ASN A 58 0.56 -3.03 -18.38
C ASN A 58 -0.59 -3.05 -17.36
N SER A 59 -1.81 -2.73 -17.82
CA SER A 59 -2.98 -2.54 -16.94
C SER A 59 -3.47 -3.82 -16.25
N ASP A 60 -3.29 -4.99 -16.86
CA ASP A 60 -3.79 -6.27 -16.35
C ASP A 60 -3.00 -6.74 -15.12
N THR A 61 -1.68 -6.53 -15.15
CA THR A 61 -0.80 -6.88 -14.03
C THR A 61 -1.08 -6.00 -12.81
N LEU A 62 -1.47 -4.74 -13.02
CA LEU A 62 -1.79 -3.81 -11.94
C LEU A 62 -3.05 -4.22 -11.18
N LYS A 63 -4.09 -4.73 -11.86
CA LYS A 63 -5.32 -5.14 -11.17
C LYS A 63 -5.12 -6.36 -10.28
N GLN A 64 -4.22 -7.27 -10.65
CA GLN A 64 -3.99 -8.50 -9.89
C GLN A 64 -3.09 -8.31 -8.67
N LEU A 65 -2.17 -7.34 -8.71
CA LEU A 65 -1.18 -7.14 -7.66
C LEU A 65 -1.57 -6.07 -6.63
N LYS A 66 -2.47 -5.15 -6.98
CA LYS A 66 -2.92 -4.07 -6.10
C LYS A 66 -4.09 -4.57 -5.23
N MET A 67 -3.89 -4.63 -3.91
CA MET A 67 -4.96 -4.92 -2.98
C MET A 67 -5.48 -3.61 -2.38
N LYS A 68 -6.75 -3.28 -2.60
CA LYS A 68 -7.36 -2.10 -1.96
C LYS A 68 -7.45 -2.33 -0.46
N VAL A 69 -7.08 -1.33 0.33
CA VAL A 69 -7.10 -1.40 1.80
C VAL A 69 -7.77 -0.18 2.41
N ASP A 70 -8.39 -0.39 3.58
CA ASP A 70 -8.81 0.70 4.43
C ASP A 70 -7.66 1.06 5.39
N ILE A 71 -7.13 2.27 5.24
CA ILE A 71 -6.11 2.84 6.12
C ILE A 71 -6.53 2.86 7.59
N ASN A 72 -7.83 2.90 7.89
CA ASN A 72 -8.33 2.87 9.25
C ASN A 72 -8.10 1.52 9.93
N ASP A 73 -7.82 0.46 9.19
CA ASP A 73 -7.51 -0.85 9.77
C ASP A 73 -6.08 -0.94 10.32
N PHE A 74 -5.22 0.02 9.98
CA PHE A 74 -3.84 0.07 10.42
C PHE A 74 -3.71 0.75 11.78
N VAL A 75 -3.16 0.02 12.75
CA VAL A 75 -2.92 0.49 14.12
C VAL A 75 -1.52 1.11 14.22
N THR A 76 -0.51 0.38 13.74
CA THR A 76 0.90 0.79 13.75
C THR A 76 1.57 0.46 12.40
N ALA A 77 2.62 1.20 12.07
CA ALA A 77 3.44 1.05 10.89
C ALA A 77 4.89 1.36 11.28
N GLN A 78 5.81 0.48 10.92
CA GLN A 78 7.24 0.63 11.20
C GLN A 78 8.01 0.37 9.92
N PRO A 79 8.87 1.29 9.45
CA PRO A 79 9.72 1.05 8.29
C PRO A 79 10.66 -0.14 8.55
N LEU A 80 10.92 -0.91 7.49
CA LEU A 80 11.84 -2.05 7.49
C LEU A 80 13.27 -1.63 7.14
#